data_AF-A0A1I4XED0-F1
#
_entry.id   AF-A0A1I4XED0-F1
#
_cell.length_a   1.000
_cell.length_b   1.000
_cell.length_c   1.000
_cell.angle_alpha   90.00
_cell.angle_beta   90.00
_cell.angle_gamma   90.00
#
_symmetry.space_group_name_H-M   'P 1'
#
loop_
_entity.id
_entity.type
_entity.pdbx_description
1 polymer ?
#
loop_
_entity_poly.entity_id
_entity_poly.type
_entity_poly.pdbx_seq_one_letter_code
_entity_poly.pdbx_strand_id
1 'polypeptide(L)' 'MAELVEGRDEPAPTASIAQYLERRPSSLSPARDSLIKKGLVYSGERGLIAFTVPHFGRYLLTQD' A
#
# COMPACT_ATOMS: atom_id res chain seq x y z
N MET A 1 -1.67 0.76 4.24
CA MET A 1 -0.89 -0.47 3.99
C MET A 1 -0.17 -0.88 5.26
N ALA A 2 0.75 -0.07 5.77
CA ALA A 2 1.48 -0.35 7.01
C ALA A 2 0.57 -0.83 8.16
N GLU A 3 -0.52 -0.11 8.42
CA GLU A 3 -1.56 -0.49 9.40
C GLU A 3 -2.21 -1.85 9.10
N LEU A 4 -2.55 -2.10 7.83
CA LEU A 4 -3.29 -3.30 7.42
C LEU A 4 -2.48 -4.60 7.52
N VAL A 5 -1.15 -4.49 7.42
CA VAL A 5 -0.24 -5.65 7.51
C VAL A 5 0.58 -5.62 8.79
N GLU A 6 0.25 -4.73 9.73
CA GLU A 6 0.96 -4.56 11.01
C GLU A 6 2.47 -4.34 10.83
N GLY A 7 2.83 -3.57 9.79
CA GLY A 7 4.22 -3.23 9.46
C GLY A 7 5.05 -4.37 8.85
N ARG A 8 4.46 -5.55 8.61
CA ARG A 8 5.11 -6.67 7.92
C ARG A 8 5.35 -6.34 6.44
N ASP A 9 6.33 -7.01 5.84
CA ASP A 9 6.64 -6.91 4.41
C ASP A 9 5.71 -7.79 3.56
N GLU A 10 4.42 -7.77 3.90
CA GLU A 10 3.37 -8.52 3.20
C GLU A 10 2.61 -7.59 2.23
N PRO A 11 2.19 -8.09 1.07
CA PRO A 11 1.33 -7.33 0.17
C PRO A 11 -0.05 -7.10 0.79
N ALA A 12 -0.57 -5.88 0.63
CA ALA A 12 -1.90 -5.51 1.07
C ALA A 12 -2.92 -5.63 -0.09
N PRO A 13 -4.13 -6.15 0.15
CA PRO A 13 -5.21 -6.08 -0.83
C PRO A 13 -5.65 -4.64 -1.09
N THR A 14 -5.68 -4.24 -2.35
CA THR A 14 -6.14 -2.91 -2.77
C THR A 14 -7.59 -2.62 -2.36
N ALA A 15 -8.44 -3.66 -2.30
CA ALA A 15 -9.80 -3.54 -1.78
C ALA A 15 -9.83 -3.19 -0.28
N SER A 16 -8.98 -3.82 0.53
CA SER A 16 -8.87 -3.53 1.97
C SER A 16 -8.32 -2.12 2.21
N ILE A 17 -7.38 -1.65 1.38
CA ILE A 17 -6.91 -0.25 1.43
C ILE A 17 -8.07 0.73 1.16
N ALA A 18 -8.90 0.44 0.16
CA ALA A 18 -10.06 1.28 -0.15
C ALA A 18 -11.07 1.32 0.98
N GLN A 19 -11.36 0.18 1.60
CA GLN A 19 -12.23 0.09 2.79
C GLN A 19 -11.65 0.86 3.97
N TYR A 20 -10.37 0.67 4.28
CA TYR A 20 -9.68 1.36 5.38
C TYR A 20 -9.66 2.88 5.23
N LEU A 21 -9.53 3.37 4.00
CA LEU A 21 -9.54 4.81 3.69
C LEU A 21 -10.95 5.37 3.45
N GLU A 22 -12.00 4.55 3.60
CA GLU A 22 -13.39 4.91 3.31
C GLU A 22 -13.57 5.54 1.91
N ARG A 23 -12.85 5.00 0.93
CA ARG A 23 -12.77 5.53 -0.45
C ARG A 23 -13.24 4.47 -1.44
N ARG A 24 -13.78 4.92 -2.58
CA ARG A 24 -14.09 4.01 -3.70
C ARG A 24 -12.79 3.46 -4.29
N PRO A 25 -12.69 2.15 -4.60
CA PRO A 25 -11.46 1.57 -5.18
C PRO A 25 -10.97 2.31 -6.43
N SER A 26 -11.89 2.75 -7.31
CA SER A 26 -11.57 3.50 -8.52
C SER A 26 -10.86 4.83 -8.24
N SER A 27 -11.18 5.50 -7.13
CA SER A 27 -10.59 6.79 -6.74
C SER A 27 -9.12 6.68 -6.30
N LEU A 28 -8.66 5.48 -5.94
CA LEU A 28 -7.28 5.24 -5.53
C LEU A 28 -6.33 5.00 -6.72
N SER A 29 -6.87 4.78 -7.92
CA SER A 29 -6.06 4.48 -9.12
C SER A 29 -4.98 5.56 -9.39
N PRO A 30 -5.29 6.88 -9.36
CA PRO A 30 -4.27 7.90 -9.59
C PRO A 30 -3.16 7.91 -8.52
N ALA A 31 -3.53 7.72 -7.25
CA ALA A 31 -2.58 7.67 -6.14
C ALA A 31 -1.68 6.43 -6.24
N ARG A 32 -2.28 5.26 -6.49
CA ARG A 32 -1.57 3.99 -6.71
C ARG A 32 -0.57 4.13 -7.87
N ASP A 33 -1.02 4.60 -9.02
CA ASP A 33 -0.17 4.70 -10.21
C ASP A 33 0.97 5.70 -10.00
N SER A 34 0.73 6.80 -9.26
CA SER A 34 1.78 7.76 -8.90
C SER A 34 2.83 7.15 -7.98
N LEU A 35 2.43 6.35 -6.99
CA LEU A 35 3.35 5.66 -6.08
C LEU A 35 4.18 4.58 -6.80
N ILE A 36 3.57 3.85 -7.74
CA ILE A 36 4.27 2.87 -8.59
C ILE A 36 5.32 3.58 -9.44
N LYS A 37 4.97 4.67 -10.11
CA LYS A 37 5.91 5.46 -10.93
C LYS A 37 7.07 6.01 -10.12
N LYS A 38 6.85 6.31 -8.83
CA LYS A 38 7.90 6.75 -7.89
C LYS A 38 8.74 5.60 -7.33
N GLY A 39 8.39 4.35 -7.64
CA GLY A 39 9.06 3.17 -7.10
C GLY A 39 8.80 2.93 -5.61
N LEU A 40 7.82 3.60 -5.00
CA LEU A 40 7.51 3.45 -3.57
C LEU A 40 6.77 2.15 -3.27
N VAL A 41 5.99 1.68 -4.25
CA VAL A 41 5.17 0.47 -4.16
C VAL A 41 5.23 -0.30 -5.47
N TYR A 42 4.98 -1.60 -5.43
CA TYR A 42 4.89 -2.46 -6.62
C TYR A 42 3.65 -3.37 -6.55
N SER A 43 3.16 -3.83 -7.71
CA SER A 43 2.03 -4.77 -7.82
C SER A 43 2.53 -6.06 -8.47
N GLY A 44 2.88 -7.04 -7.63
CA GLY A 44 3.35 -8.36 -8.09
C GLY A 44 2.22 -9.29 -8.54
N GLU A 45 1.01 -9.09 -8.02
CA GLU A 45 -0.17 -9.91 -8.30
C GLU A 45 -1.43 -9.04 -8.44
N ARG A 46 -2.43 -9.57 -9.16
CA ARG A 46 -3.68 -8.85 -9.39
C ARG A 46 -4.36 -8.50 -8.07
N GLY A 47 -4.56 -7.20 -7.84
CA GLY A 47 -5.29 -6.70 -6.67
C GLY A 47 -4.44 -6.57 -5.41
N LEU A 48 -3.16 -6.96 -5.46
CA LEU A 48 -2.21 -6.84 -4.37
C LEU A 48 -1.18 -5.74 -4.65
N ILE A 49 -0.73 -5.09 -3.58
CA ILE A 49 0.31 -4.06 -3.63
C ILE A 49 1.19 -4.11 -2.38
N ALA A 50 2.50 -3.96 -2.55
CA ALA A 50 3.47 -4.00 -1.46
C ALA A 50 4.45 -2.82 -1.58
N PHE A 51 5.12 -2.49 -0.48
CA PHE A 51 6.22 -1.53 -0.50
C PHE A 51 7.42 -2.11 -1.24
N THR A 52 8.11 -1.29 -2.02
CA THR A 52 9.36 -1.71 -2.69
C THR A 52 10.52 -1.82 -1.70
N VAL A 53 10.51 -0.97 -0.68
CA VAL A 53 11.55 -0.93 0.35
C VAL A 53 11.19 -1.87 1.49
N PRO A 54 12.05 -2.84 1.86
CA PRO A 54 11.84 -3.71 3.01
C PRO A 54 11.70 -2.92 4.30
N HIS A 55 10.86 -3.42 5.22
CA HIS A 55 10.56 -2.84 6.52
C HIS A 55 9.98 -1.42 6.48
N PHE A 56 9.62 -0.92 5.29
CA PHE A 56 9.13 0.45 5.16
C PHE A 56 7.77 0.65 5.84
N GLY A 57 6.94 -0.40 5.87
CA GLY A 57 5.71 -0.40 6.68
C GLY A 57 6.01 -0.16 8.16
N ARG A 58 6.95 -0.92 8.73
CA ARG A 58 7.39 -0.73 10.12
C ARG A 58 7.97 0.66 10.35
N TYR A 59 8.80 1.16 9.44
CA TYR A 59 9.33 2.53 9.53
C TYR A 59 8.19 3.55 9.65
N LEU A 60 7.20 3.52 8.74
CA LEU A 60 6.07 4.45 8.76
C LEU A 60 5.27 4.43 10.07
N LEU A 61 5.09 3.26 10.70
CA LEU A 61 4.39 3.14 11.98
C LEU A 61 5.18 3.68 13.19
N THR A 62 6.47 3.98 13.00
CA THR A 62 7.35 4.53 14.05
C THR A 62 7.67 6.01 13.86
N GLN A 63 7.18 6.62 12.78
CA GLN A 63 7.35 8.05 12.50
C GLN A 63 6.07 8.77 12.90
N ASP A 64 6.10 9.50 14.01
CA ASP A 64 5.09 10.51 14.37
C ASP A 64 5.33 11.81 13.59
#